data_AF-A0A957MX71-F1
#
_entry.id   AF-A0A957MX71-F1
#
_cell.length_a   1.000
_cell.length_b   1.000
_cell.length_c   1.000
_cell.angle_alpha   90.00
_cell.angle_beta   90.00
_cell.angle_gamma   90.00
#
_symmetry.space_group_name_H-M   'P 1'
#
loop_
_entity.id
_entity.type
_entity.pdbx_description
1 polymer ?
#
loop_
_entity_poly.entity_id
_entity_poly.type
_entity_poly.pdbx_seq_one_letter_code
_entity_poly.pdbx_strand_id
1 'polypeptide(L)'
;MKHKHHDLIAAFDGEHLLADLDTLGAIGLHPGAGLQRMAYGAADLEGRAWVLAQMQALGMDAAIDAAGNVVGRYAGREDLPAIALGSHTDSVPGGGKFDGALGVLGALACIRTLHEAGDRLRHPLLVIDFAAEEATTSASPMGSLSYIGRLDAAALEGPAWQERSTRALLELAGFDITAMVANRPPEPIAAFLELHIEQGEHLAARAIPIGVVEGIVGIRRYYVTFLGQANHAGTTGMARRRDALVMAAPFISAVRETAIRHAIVGTIGRLEVHPGAPNVIP
;
A
#
# COMPACT_ATOMS: atom_id res chain seq x y z
N MET A 1 0.04 -38.22 -3.00
CA MET A 1 -0.28 -36.77 -3.00
C MET A 1 -0.92 -36.30 -1.70
N LYS A 2 -2.04 -36.87 -1.21
CA LYS A 2 -2.70 -36.39 0.03
C LYS A 2 -1.83 -36.37 1.29
N HIS A 3 -0.94 -37.35 1.52
CA HIS A 3 -0.03 -37.34 2.69
C HIS A 3 0.98 -36.19 2.63
N LYS A 4 1.61 -35.96 1.48
CA LYS A 4 2.62 -34.90 1.30
C LYS A 4 2.08 -33.48 1.56
N HIS A 5 0.79 -33.23 1.32
CA HIS A 5 0.17 -31.93 1.61
C HIS A 5 -0.13 -31.74 3.10
N HIS A 6 -0.51 -32.80 3.83
CA HIS A 6 -0.67 -32.72 5.29
C HIS A 6 0.68 -32.41 5.98
N ASP A 7 1.77 -32.97 5.46
CA ASP A 7 3.10 -32.73 6.01
C ASP A 7 3.54 -31.26 5.85
N LEU A 8 3.22 -30.62 4.71
CA LEU A 8 3.52 -29.19 4.51
C LEU A 8 2.70 -28.28 5.42
N ILE A 9 1.41 -28.58 5.63
CA ILE A 9 0.58 -27.79 6.56
C ILE A 9 1.09 -27.96 7.99
N ALA A 10 1.49 -29.16 8.38
CA ALA A 10 2.05 -29.42 9.70
C ALA A 10 3.45 -28.80 9.90
N ALA A 11 4.20 -28.59 8.82
CA ALA A 11 5.52 -27.96 8.84
C ALA A 11 5.49 -26.43 8.82
N PHE A 12 4.32 -25.81 8.62
CA PHE A 12 4.21 -24.35 8.60
C PHE A 12 4.51 -23.77 9.99
N ASP A 13 5.50 -22.89 10.06
CA ASP A 13 5.90 -22.21 11.29
C ASP A 13 5.26 -20.82 11.40
N GLY A 14 4.14 -20.76 12.12
CA GLY A 14 3.43 -19.50 12.38
C GLY A 14 4.17 -18.55 13.31
N GLU A 15 5.01 -19.06 14.22
CA GLU A 15 5.78 -18.22 15.15
C GLU A 15 6.91 -17.50 14.41
N HIS A 16 7.54 -18.16 13.44
CA HIS A 16 8.51 -17.51 12.56
C HIS A 16 7.86 -16.39 11.75
N LEU A 17 6.66 -16.60 11.19
CA LEU A 17 5.92 -15.54 10.50
C LEU A 17 5.66 -14.34 11.41
N LEU A 18 5.24 -14.58 12.66
CA LEU A 18 5.03 -13.50 13.62
C LEU A 18 6.33 -12.75 13.96
N ALA A 19 7.45 -13.47 14.09
CA ALA A 19 8.77 -12.87 14.31
C ALA A 19 9.26 -12.05 13.10
N ASP A 20 9.00 -12.51 11.88
CA ASP A 20 9.28 -11.76 10.64
C ASP A 20 8.44 -10.47 10.59
N LEU A 21 7.15 -10.54 10.97
CA LEU A 21 6.27 -9.37 11.10
C LEU A 21 6.74 -8.38 12.18
N ASP A 22 7.26 -8.87 13.30
CA ASP A 22 7.86 -8.02 14.35
C ASP A 22 9.13 -7.34 13.86
N THR A 23 9.98 -8.08 13.14
CA THR A 23 11.24 -7.56 12.60
C THR A 23 10.99 -6.47 11.57
N LEU A 24 10.14 -6.74 10.57
CA LEU A 24 9.75 -5.74 9.57
C LEU A 24 8.98 -4.59 10.23
N GLY A 25 8.11 -4.88 11.21
CA GLY A 25 7.33 -3.89 11.95
C GLY A 25 8.17 -2.92 12.76
N ALA A 26 9.42 -3.26 13.11
CA ALA A 26 10.35 -2.35 13.78
C ALA A 26 10.95 -1.29 12.82
N ILE A 27 11.02 -1.60 11.51
CA ILE A 27 11.56 -0.68 10.50
C ILE A 27 10.54 0.43 10.23
N GLY A 28 10.87 1.64 10.66
CA GLY A 28 9.98 2.81 10.59
C GLY A 28 9.04 2.97 11.79
N LEU A 29 9.21 2.20 12.86
CA LEU A 29 8.40 2.36 14.07
C LEU A 29 8.89 3.56 14.90
N HIS A 30 7.99 4.51 15.15
CA HIS A 30 8.26 5.65 16.02
C HIS A 30 7.44 5.54 17.32
N PRO A 31 8.08 5.49 18.50
CA PRO A 31 7.36 5.45 19.78
C PRO A 31 6.33 6.59 19.90
N GLY A 32 5.07 6.24 20.13
CA GLY A 32 3.95 7.19 20.25
C GLY A 32 3.35 7.68 18.94
N ALA A 33 4.03 7.49 17.80
CA ALA A 33 3.54 7.90 16.48
C ALA A 33 3.21 6.72 15.55
N GLY A 34 3.41 5.48 15.99
CA GLY A 34 3.14 4.26 15.21
C GLY A 34 4.13 4.05 14.08
N LEU A 35 3.77 3.20 13.12
CA LEU A 35 4.60 2.91 11.95
C LEU A 35 4.57 4.09 10.97
N GLN A 36 5.75 4.48 10.47
CA GLN A 36 5.95 5.57 9.52
C GLN A 36 6.78 5.07 8.34
N ARG A 37 6.23 4.12 7.58
CA ARG A 37 6.89 3.52 6.42
C ARG A 37 6.22 3.96 5.13
N MET A 38 6.08 5.27 4.94
CA MET A 38 5.50 5.84 3.73
C MET A 38 6.37 5.53 2.51
N ALA A 39 5.74 5.20 1.39
CA ALA A 39 6.40 4.75 0.18
C ALA A 39 7.52 5.69 -0.30
N TYR A 40 8.62 5.10 -0.76
CA TYR A 40 9.85 5.76 -1.24
C TYR A 40 10.59 6.61 -0.19
N GLY A 41 10.13 6.60 1.07
CA GLY A 41 10.87 7.12 2.20
C GLY A 41 12.00 6.18 2.63
N ALA A 42 12.90 6.66 3.50
CA ALA A 42 14.05 5.88 3.96
C ALA A 42 13.64 4.55 4.61
N ALA A 43 12.61 4.55 5.46
CA ALA A 43 12.12 3.34 6.13
C ALA A 43 11.48 2.35 5.14
N ASP A 44 10.83 2.82 4.07
CA ASP A 44 10.27 1.96 3.03
C ASP A 44 11.39 1.28 2.22
N LEU A 45 12.40 2.05 1.81
CA LEU A 45 13.57 1.51 1.12
C LEU A 45 14.34 0.49 1.98
N GLU A 46 14.48 0.75 3.28
CA GLU A 46 15.07 -0.19 4.23
C GLU A 46 14.23 -1.48 4.36
N GLY A 47 12.91 -1.35 4.49
CA GLY A 47 11.99 -2.49 4.56
C GLY A 47 12.04 -3.35 3.30
N ARG A 48 12.03 -2.73 2.12
CA ARG A 48 12.16 -3.42 0.82
C ARG A 48 13.49 -4.15 0.69
N ALA A 49 14.59 -3.52 1.11
CA ALA A 49 15.90 -4.16 1.11
C ALA A 49 15.93 -5.38 2.06
N TRP A 50 15.25 -5.30 3.20
CA TRP A 50 15.11 -6.42 4.12
C TRP A 50 14.28 -7.56 3.49
N VAL A 51 13.12 -7.26 2.87
CA VAL A 51 12.29 -8.25 2.18
C VAL A 51 13.06 -8.93 1.04
N LEU A 52 13.82 -8.17 0.25
CA LEU A 52 14.69 -8.70 -0.79
C LEU A 52 15.71 -9.70 -0.23
N ALA A 53 16.35 -9.36 0.89
CA ALA A 53 17.30 -10.26 1.55
C ALA A 53 16.62 -11.55 2.05
N GLN A 54 15.40 -11.46 2.58
CA GLN A 54 14.62 -12.65 2.97
C GLN A 54 14.32 -13.56 1.77
N MET A 55 13.88 -12.99 0.64
CA MET A 55 13.63 -13.75 -0.58
C MET A 55 14.90 -14.47 -1.07
N GLN A 56 16.03 -13.76 -1.10
CA GLN A 56 17.31 -14.33 -1.53
C GLN A 56 17.80 -15.43 -0.58
N ALA A 57 17.62 -15.26 0.73
CA ALA A 57 17.96 -16.28 1.73
C ALA A 57 17.14 -17.57 1.55
N LEU A 58 15.91 -17.47 1.02
CA LEU A 58 15.06 -18.60 0.66
C LEU A 58 15.38 -19.20 -0.73
N GLY A 59 16.49 -18.80 -1.34
CA GLY A 59 16.93 -19.30 -2.64
C GLY A 59 16.03 -18.87 -3.80
N MET A 60 15.30 -17.77 -3.65
CA MET A 60 14.54 -17.17 -4.74
C MET A 60 15.45 -16.34 -5.63
N ASP A 61 15.17 -16.30 -6.93
CA ASP A 61 15.73 -15.31 -7.84
C ASP A 61 14.96 -14.00 -7.65
N ALA A 62 15.53 -13.08 -6.88
CA ALA A 62 14.82 -11.90 -6.40
C ALA A 62 15.57 -10.59 -6.69
N ALA A 63 14.80 -9.58 -7.12
CA ALA A 63 15.28 -8.26 -7.46
C ALA A 63 14.23 -7.18 -7.15
N ILE A 64 14.68 -5.93 -7.07
CA ILE A 64 13.80 -4.76 -7.04
C ILE A 64 13.61 -4.29 -8.49
N ASP A 65 12.37 -4.14 -8.93
CA ASP A 65 12.05 -3.70 -10.29
C ASP A 65 12.12 -2.17 -10.44
N ALA A 66 11.83 -1.69 -11.66
CA ALA A 66 11.92 -0.27 -11.98
C ALA A 66 11.00 0.64 -11.14
N ALA A 67 9.92 0.10 -10.55
CA ALA A 67 8.99 0.84 -9.69
C ALA A 67 9.22 0.65 -8.19
N GLY A 68 10.21 -0.14 -7.81
CA GLY A 68 10.50 -0.43 -6.41
C GLY A 68 9.74 -1.64 -5.87
N ASN A 69 9.05 -2.40 -6.72
CA ASN A 69 8.46 -3.66 -6.27
C ASN A 69 9.59 -4.64 -5.96
N VAL A 70 9.50 -5.36 -4.84
CA VAL A 70 10.40 -6.49 -4.58
C VAL A 70 9.76 -7.73 -5.18
N VAL A 71 10.41 -8.33 -6.17
CA VAL A 71 9.88 -9.48 -6.91
C VAL A 71 10.82 -10.65 -6.72
N GLY A 72 10.33 -11.74 -6.12
CA GLY A 72 11.07 -12.98 -5.94
C GLY A 72 10.44 -14.13 -6.70
N ARG A 73 11.23 -14.83 -7.52
CA ARG A 73 10.82 -16.05 -8.22
C ARG A 73 11.34 -17.29 -7.52
N TYR A 74 10.41 -18.17 -7.17
CA TYR A 74 10.71 -19.51 -6.70
C TYR A 74 10.35 -20.54 -7.78
N ALA A 75 11.36 -21.28 -8.24
CA ALA A 75 11.23 -22.16 -9.40
C ALA A 75 10.10 -23.21 -9.27
N GLY A 76 9.42 -23.50 -10.36
CA GLY A 76 8.49 -24.62 -10.46
C GLY A 76 9.19 -25.89 -10.94
N ARG A 77 8.48 -27.01 -10.94
CA ARG A 77 8.92 -28.26 -11.60
C ARG A 77 8.64 -28.25 -13.10
N GLU A 78 7.69 -27.43 -13.55
CA GLU A 78 7.24 -27.33 -14.93
C GLU A 78 7.39 -25.87 -15.41
N ASP A 79 7.56 -25.69 -16.72
CA ASP A 79 7.54 -24.37 -17.36
C ASP A 79 6.09 -23.94 -17.59
N LEU A 80 5.46 -23.41 -16.55
CA LEU A 80 4.08 -22.95 -16.52
C LEU A 80 4.01 -21.49 -16.06
N PRO A 81 2.95 -20.73 -16.41
CA PRO A 81 2.75 -19.39 -15.88
C PRO A 81 2.74 -19.39 -14.35
N ALA A 82 3.36 -18.38 -13.73
CA ALA A 82 3.49 -18.31 -12.29
C ALA A 82 2.16 -18.15 -11.55
N ILE A 83 2.11 -18.67 -10.33
CA ILE A 83 1.12 -18.26 -9.34
C ILE A 83 1.79 -17.17 -8.50
N ALA A 84 1.26 -15.96 -8.59
CA ALA A 84 1.75 -14.82 -7.83
C ALA A 84 1.06 -14.75 -6.46
N LEU A 85 1.85 -14.42 -5.46
CA LEU A 85 1.47 -14.19 -4.08
C LEU A 85 2.03 -12.82 -3.70
N GLY A 86 1.31 -12.02 -2.93
CA GLY A 86 1.85 -10.72 -2.57
C GLY A 86 0.87 -9.82 -1.89
N SER A 87 1.36 -8.62 -1.59
CA SER A 87 0.62 -7.48 -1.06
C SER A 87 1.58 -6.27 -1.10
N HIS A 88 1.66 -5.47 -0.04
CA HIS A 88 2.57 -4.33 0.09
C HIS A 88 3.22 -4.29 1.48
N THR A 89 4.32 -3.55 1.62
CA THR A 89 4.92 -3.28 2.93
C THR A 89 4.97 -1.81 3.29
N ASP A 90 4.63 -0.88 2.40
CA ASP A 90 4.47 0.53 2.78
C ASP A 90 3.25 0.73 3.69
N SER A 91 3.25 1.80 4.48
CA SER A 91 2.20 2.10 5.46
C SER A 91 1.68 3.52 5.36
N VAL A 92 0.44 3.73 5.82
CA VAL A 92 -0.01 5.06 6.24
C VAL A 92 0.76 5.58 7.46
N PRO A 93 0.74 6.91 7.70
CA PRO A 93 1.25 7.49 8.95
C PRO A 93 0.51 6.93 10.16
N GLY A 94 1.26 6.34 11.09
CA GLY A 94 0.70 5.70 12.28
C GLY A 94 0.06 4.34 12.00
N GLY A 95 0.43 3.70 10.88
CA GLY A 95 -0.06 2.38 10.50
C GLY A 95 0.32 1.27 11.49
N GLY A 96 -0.32 0.11 11.30
CA GLY A 96 0.00 -1.12 12.02
C GLY A 96 1.06 -1.97 11.30
N LYS A 97 1.58 -2.98 11.99
CA LYS A 97 2.59 -3.91 11.43
C LYS A 97 2.02 -5.01 10.52
N PHE A 98 0.70 -5.14 10.42
CA PHE A 98 0.03 -6.26 9.73
C PHE A 98 -0.55 -5.87 8.36
N ASP A 99 -0.96 -4.61 8.21
CA ASP A 99 -1.57 -4.08 6.99
C ASP A 99 -0.58 -4.19 5.83
N GLY A 100 -0.97 -4.86 4.74
CA GLY A 100 -0.11 -5.30 3.65
C GLY A 100 0.93 -6.37 4.01
N ALA A 101 1.75 -6.11 5.04
CA ALA A 101 2.93 -6.91 5.40
C ALA A 101 2.58 -8.38 5.68
N LEU A 102 1.38 -8.66 6.22
CA LEU A 102 0.90 -10.03 6.43
C LEU A 102 0.82 -10.82 5.11
N GLY A 103 0.44 -10.17 4.00
CA GLY A 103 0.34 -10.82 2.69
C GLY A 103 1.70 -11.19 2.13
N VAL A 104 2.65 -10.25 2.18
CA VAL A 104 4.03 -10.47 1.70
C VAL A 104 4.74 -11.52 2.55
N LEU A 105 4.72 -11.37 3.88
CA LEU A 105 5.44 -12.29 4.78
C LEU A 105 4.74 -13.63 4.90
N GLY A 106 3.41 -13.68 4.81
CA GLY A 106 2.66 -14.94 4.71
C GLY A 106 3.04 -15.73 3.46
N ALA A 107 3.24 -15.05 2.33
CA ALA A 107 3.76 -15.67 1.12
C ALA A 107 5.20 -16.20 1.32
N LEU A 108 6.08 -15.43 1.96
CA LEU A 108 7.43 -15.90 2.30
C LEU A 108 7.43 -17.09 3.26
N ALA A 109 6.53 -17.14 4.23
CA ALA A 109 6.38 -18.29 5.13
C ALA A 109 5.98 -19.57 4.37
N CYS A 110 5.11 -19.45 3.36
CA CYS A 110 4.81 -20.54 2.44
C CYS A 110 6.06 -20.98 1.63
N ILE A 111 6.84 -20.03 1.12
CA ILE A 111 8.10 -20.35 0.41
C ILE A 111 9.11 -21.01 1.35
N ARG A 112 9.24 -20.53 2.58
CA ARG A 112 10.12 -21.09 3.61
C ARG A 112 9.79 -22.55 3.89
N THR A 113 8.50 -22.84 4.09
CA THR A 113 8.00 -24.20 4.28
C THR A 113 8.37 -25.12 3.10
N LEU A 114 8.23 -24.65 1.86
CA LEU A 114 8.62 -25.41 0.67
C LEU A 114 10.15 -25.58 0.56
N HIS A 115 10.90 -24.53 0.88
CA HIS A 115 12.36 -24.50 0.82
C HIS A 115 12.98 -25.49 1.80
N GLU A 116 12.55 -25.47 3.06
CA GLU A 116 13.02 -26.37 4.11
C GLU A 116 12.64 -27.82 3.84
N ALA A 117 11.48 -28.06 3.23
CA ALA A 117 11.07 -29.38 2.77
C ALA A 117 11.80 -29.85 1.50
N GLY A 118 12.60 -28.98 0.86
CA GLY A 118 13.23 -29.26 -0.44
C GLY A 118 12.21 -29.51 -1.56
N ASP A 119 10.98 -29.01 -1.43
CA ASP A 119 9.91 -29.24 -2.41
C ASP A 119 9.78 -28.06 -3.38
N ARG A 120 9.13 -28.32 -4.51
CA ARG A 120 8.76 -27.32 -5.52
C ARG A 120 7.33 -27.60 -5.96
N LEU A 121 6.57 -26.58 -6.38
CA LEU A 121 5.24 -26.82 -6.96
C LEU A 121 5.33 -27.10 -8.46
N ARG A 122 4.20 -27.43 -9.11
CA ARG A 122 4.16 -27.57 -10.57
C ARG A 122 4.46 -26.25 -11.25
N HIS A 123 3.64 -25.24 -10.93
CA HIS A 123 3.88 -23.85 -11.30
C HIS A 123 5.01 -23.27 -10.46
N PRO A 124 5.80 -22.33 -11.02
CA PRO A 124 6.61 -21.46 -10.20
C PRO A 124 5.74 -20.54 -9.35
N LEU A 125 6.32 -20.06 -8.24
CA LEU A 125 5.70 -19.06 -7.39
C LEU A 125 6.43 -17.73 -7.56
N LEU A 126 5.67 -16.64 -7.71
CA LEU A 126 6.19 -15.28 -7.60
C LEU A 126 5.72 -14.70 -6.27
N VAL A 127 6.63 -14.15 -5.48
CA VAL A 127 6.26 -13.32 -4.33
C VAL A 127 6.54 -11.87 -4.68
N ILE A 128 5.54 -11.00 -4.50
CA ILE A 128 5.62 -9.59 -4.86
C ILE A 128 5.26 -8.72 -3.67
N ASP A 129 6.18 -7.83 -3.30
CA ASP A 129 5.92 -6.69 -2.42
C ASP A 129 5.75 -5.44 -3.30
N PHE A 130 4.50 -5.02 -3.51
CA PHE A 130 4.19 -3.88 -4.35
C PHE A 130 4.59 -2.56 -3.68
N ALA A 131 5.10 -1.63 -4.48
CA ALA A 131 5.43 -0.29 -4.04
C ALA A 131 4.21 0.63 -4.00
N ALA A 132 4.13 1.47 -2.97
CA ALA A 132 3.16 2.55 -2.86
C ALA A 132 1.72 2.08 -3.11
N GLU A 133 1.31 1.01 -2.43
CA GLU A 133 -0.09 0.61 -2.41
C GLU A 133 -0.90 1.70 -1.69
N GLU A 134 -0.38 2.17 -0.56
CA GLU A 134 -1.08 3.10 0.30
C GLU A 134 -1.25 4.47 -0.36
N ALA A 135 -2.29 5.19 0.07
CA ALA A 135 -2.62 6.51 -0.48
C ALA A 135 -1.68 7.64 -0.03
N THR A 136 -0.39 7.34 0.17
CA THR A 136 0.67 8.32 0.48
C THR A 136 1.26 8.96 -0.78
N THR A 137 0.86 8.50 -1.97
CA THR A 137 1.21 9.07 -3.27
C THR A 137 -0.04 9.32 -4.11
N SER A 138 0.03 10.26 -5.05
CA SER A 138 -1.10 10.60 -5.93
C SER A 138 -1.44 9.54 -6.97
N ALA A 139 -0.54 8.58 -7.20
CA ALA A 139 -0.68 7.52 -8.19
C ALA A 139 -0.84 6.11 -7.57
N SER A 140 -1.16 6.02 -6.28
CA SER A 140 -1.45 4.75 -5.61
C SER A 140 -2.63 4.02 -6.29
N PRO A 141 -2.57 2.68 -6.45
CA PRO A 141 -1.49 1.77 -6.05
C PRO A 141 -0.39 1.69 -7.13
N MET A 142 0.75 2.33 -6.91
CA MET A 142 1.64 2.71 -8.01
C MET A 142 2.45 1.53 -8.55
N GLY A 143 2.98 0.71 -7.65
CA GLY A 143 3.83 -0.43 -7.96
C GLY A 143 3.08 -1.47 -8.78
N SER A 144 1.84 -1.79 -8.41
CA SER A 144 1.00 -2.75 -9.16
C SER A 144 0.55 -2.18 -10.50
N LEU A 145 0.20 -0.89 -10.57
CA LEU A 145 -0.10 -0.20 -11.84
C LEU A 145 1.11 -0.21 -12.78
N SER A 146 2.30 0.09 -12.27
CA SER A 146 3.56 0.01 -13.03
C SER A 146 3.81 -1.42 -13.51
N TYR A 147 3.69 -2.39 -12.61
CA TYR A 147 3.96 -3.80 -12.89
C TYR A 147 3.11 -4.33 -14.05
N ILE A 148 1.84 -3.93 -14.16
CA ILE A 148 0.97 -4.33 -15.28
C ILE A 148 0.99 -3.35 -16.46
N GLY A 149 1.84 -2.33 -16.42
CA GLY A 149 2.01 -1.38 -17.51
C GLY A 149 0.89 -0.36 -17.67
N ARG A 150 0.22 -0.02 -16.56
CA ARG A 150 -0.93 0.90 -16.49
C ARG A 150 -0.66 2.13 -15.62
N LEU A 151 0.57 2.35 -15.18
CA LEU A 151 0.95 3.58 -14.50
C LEU A 151 0.84 4.77 -15.46
N ASP A 152 -0.03 5.72 -15.12
CA ASP A 152 -0.16 6.98 -15.84
C ASP A 152 0.87 8.00 -15.31
N ALA A 153 1.78 8.43 -16.18
CA ALA A 153 2.79 9.44 -15.84
C ALA A 153 2.16 10.77 -15.38
N ALA A 154 0.97 11.12 -15.88
CA ALA A 154 0.29 12.36 -15.48
C ALA A 154 -0.20 12.32 -14.03
N ALA A 155 -0.50 11.13 -13.49
CA ALA A 155 -0.91 10.96 -12.10
C ALA A 155 0.22 11.31 -11.10
N LEU A 156 1.48 11.33 -11.55
CA LEU A 156 2.66 11.62 -10.71
C LEU A 156 2.80 13.11 -10.38
N GLU A 157 2.10 14.00 -11.07
CA GLU A 157 2.12 15.45 -10.80
C GLU A 157 1.33 15.81 -9.53
N GLY A 158 0.46 14.92 -9.06
CA GLY A 158 -0.29 15.11 -7.82
C GLY A 158 0.60 15.04 -6.57
N PRO A 159 0.04 15.38 -5.41
CA PRO A 159 0.80 15.45 -4.16
C PRO A 159 1.11 14.05 -3.61
N ALA A 160 2.28 13.94 -3.00
CA ALA A 160 2.64 12.88 -2.07
C ALA A 160 2.48 13.36 -0.61
N TRP A 161 2.64 12.43 0.32
CA TRP A 161 2.76 12.74 1.74
C TRP A 161 3.91 13.74 1.98
N GLN A 162 3.71 14.68 2.91
CA GLN A 162 4.63 15.80 3.19
C GLN A 162 4.85 16.80 2.04
N GLU A 163 3.80 17.07 1.25
CA GLU A 163 3.64 18.31 0.45
C GLU A 163 4.62 18.51 -0.73
N ARG A 164 5.23 17.44 -1.24
CA ARG A 164 5.90 17.44 -2.55
C ARG A 164 5.06 16.70 -3.60
N SER A 165 5.30 16.92 -4.89
CA SER A 165 4.69 16.06 -5.92
C SER A 165 5.25 14.64 -5.83
N THR A 166 4.45 13.65 -6.25
CA THR A 166 4.89 12.25 -6.33
C THR A 166 6.10 12.12 -7.27
N ARG A 167 6.12 12.86 -8.38
CA ARG A 167 7.30 12.97 -9.26
C ARG A 167 8.55 13.40 -8.50
N ALA A 168 8.48 14.50 -7.75
CA ALA A 168 9.64 15.01 -7.01
C ALA A 168 10.12 14.04 -5.92
N LEU A 169 9.19 13.30 -5.29
CA LEU A 169 9.53 12.23 -4.35
C LEU A 169 10.33 11.12 -5.04
N LEU A 170 9.85 10.62 -6.18
CA LEU A 170 10.49 9.56 -6.96
C LEU A 170 11.89 9.97 -7.45
N GLU A 171 12.01 11.18 -8.01
CA GLU A 171 13.28 11.73 -8.50
C GLU A 171 14.31 11.85 -7.37
N LEU A 172 13.88 12.32 -6.18
CA LEU A 172 14.76 12.38 -5.01
C LEU A 172 15.19 11.00 -4.53
N ALA A 173 14.29 10.02 -4.59
CA ALA A 173 14.56 8.63 -4.24
C ALA A 173 15.36 7.88 -5.32
N GLY A 174 15.65 8.51 -6.47
CA GLY A 174 16.50 7.97 -7.54
C GLY A 174 15.78 7.08 -8.56
N PHE A 175 14.45 7.15 -8.65
CA PHE A 175 13.66 6.35 -9.58
C PHE A 175 13.59 6.98 -10.98
N ASP A 176 13.74 6.16 -12.02
CA ASP A 176 13.51 6.56 -13.42
C ASP A 176 12.04 6.33 -13.79
N ILE A 177 11.29 7.44 -13.88
CA ILE A 177 9.87 7.44 -14.22
C ILE A 177 9.58 6.81 -15.59
N THR A 178 10.49 6.95 -16.55
CA THR A 178 10.33 6.32 -17.87
C THR A 178 10.37 4.81 -17.75
N ALA A 179 11.33 4.29 -16.97
CA ALA A 179 11.44 2.87 -16.68
C ALA A 179 10.22 2.34 -15.89
N MET A 180 9.71 3.11 -14.93
CA MET A 180 8.50 2.76 -14.17
C MET A 180 7.28 2.59 -15.07
N VAL A 181 7.06 3.49 -16.04
CA VAL A 181 5.91 3.41 -16.97
C VAL A 181 6.08 2.26 -17.97
N ALA A 182 7.32 1.97 -18.37
CA ALA A 182 7.66 0.88 -19.27
C ALA A 182 7.70 -0.50 -18.59
N ASN A 183 7.67 -0.56 -17.26
CA ASN A 183 7.79 -1.79 -16.48
C ASN A 183 6.69 -2.81 -16.81
N ARG A 184 7.01 -4.10 -16.76
CA ARG A 184 6.09 -5.20 -17.07
C ARG A 184 6.42 -6.41 -16.21
N PRO A 185 5.49 -7.38 -16.05
CA PRO A 185 5.80 -8.61 -15.35
C PRO A 185 6.94 -9.33 -16.07
N PRO A 186 7.89 -9.96 -15.34
CA PRO A 186 9.00 -10.68 -15.97
C PRO A 186 8.54 -11.96 -16.69
N GLU A 187 7.32 -12.45 -16.38
CA GLU A 187 6.75 -13.65 -16.95
C GLU A 187 5.20 -13.64 -16.88
N PRO A 188 4.51 -14.54 -17.61
CA PRO A 188 3.06 -14.70 -17.51
C PRO A 188 2.60 -15.16 -16.12
N ILE A 189 1.49 -14.61 -15.64
CA ILE A 189 0.86 -14.95 -14.35
C ILE A 189 -0.46 -15.68 -14.61
N ALA A 190 -0.62 -16.87 -14.04
CA ALA A 190 -1.87 -17.66 -14.09
C ALA A 190 -2.90 -17.17 -13.08
N ALA A 191 -2.45 -16.77 -11.89
CA ALA A 191 -3.30 -16.33 -10.79
C ALA A 191 -2.52 -15.42 -9.83
N PHE A 192 -3.24 -14.53 -9.14
CA PHE A 192 -2.72 -13.73 -8.04
C PHE A 192 -3.55 -14.01 -6.78
N LEU A 193 -2.89 -14.28 -5.66
CA LEU A 193 -3.52 -14.48 -4.35
C LEU A 193 -2.89 -13.52 -3.34
N GLU A 194 -3.74 -12.85 -2.59
CA GLU A 194 -3.35 -11.93 -1.52
C GLU A 194 -4.01 -12.35 -0.21
N LEU A 195 -3.18 -12.52 0.82
CA LEU A 195 -3.64 -12.65 2.21
C LEU A 195 -3.63 -11.25 2.81
N HIS A 196 -4.74 -10.86 3.44
CA HIS A 196 -4.84 -9.55 4.05
C HIS A 196 -5.64 -9.61 5.36
N ILE A 197 -5.37 -8.69 6.27
CA ILE A 197 -6.24 -8.48 7.43
C ILE A 197 -7.59 -7.91 6.96
N GLU A 198 -8.64 -8.11 7.75
CA GLU A 198 -9.97 -7.64 7.39
C GLU A 198 -10.07 -6.10 7.26
N GLN A 199 -9.27 -5.37 8.07
CA GLN A 199 -9.39 -3.92 8.32
C GLN A 199 -10.77 -3.47 8.84
N GLY A 200 -11.69 -4.42 9.05
CA GLY A 200 -12.99 -4.26 9.68
C GLY A 200 -13.12 -5.06 10.97
N GLU A 201 -14.36 -5.22 11.42
CA GLU A 201 -14.70 -5.91 12.67
C GLU A 201 -15.54 -7.18 12.48
N HIS A 202 -15.95 -7.52 11.25
CA HIS A 202 -16.94 -8.54 10.97
C HIS A 202 -16.46 -9.94 11.33
N LEU A 203 -15.25 -10.32 10.93
CA LEU A 203 -14.67 -11.64 11.22
C LEU A 203 -14.42 -11.77 12.73
N ALA A 204 -13.86 -10.74 13.34
CA ALA A 204 -13.59 -10.70 14.78
C ALA A 204 -14.89 -10.78 15.61
N ALA A 205 -15.90 -9.98 15.29
CA ALA A 205 -17.19 -9.95 16.00
C ALA A 205 -17.96 -11.27 15.88
N ARG A 206 -17.70 -12.06 14.83
CA ARG A 206 -18.34 -13.36 14.60
C ARG A 206 -17.45 -14.55 14.94
N ALA A 207 -16.23 -14.32 15.45
CA ALA A 207 -15.23 -15.34 15.72
C ALA A 207 -14.95 -16.27 14.50
N ILE A 208 -14.93 -15.68 13.29
CA ILE A 208 -14.61 -16.39 12.05
C ILE A 208 -13.13 -16.13 11.72
N PRO A 209 -12.28 -17.16 11.55
CA PRO A 209 -10.84 -16.94 11.38
C PRO A 209 -10.43 -16.54 9.96
N ILE A 210 -11.19 -16.96 8.93
CA ILE A 210 -10.84 -16.77 7.53
C ILE A 210 -12.09 -16.33 6.74
N GLY A 211 -11.96 -15.22 6.01
CA GLY A 211 -12.94 -14.76 5.04
C GLY A 211 -12.45 -15.04 3.61
N VAL A 212 -13.35 -15.48 2.73
CA VAL A 212 -13.08 -15.56 1.29
C VAL A 212 -13.63 -14.30 0.65
N VAL A 213 -12.74 -13.45 0.14
CA VAL A 213 -13.11 -12.16 -0.47
C VAL A 213 -13.70 -12.40 -1.86
N GLU A 214 -14.94 -11.93 -2.08
CA GLU A 214 -15.63 -12.05 -3.38
C GLU A 214 -15.43 -10.82 -4.28
N GLY A 215 -15.02 -9.70 -3.70
CA GLY A 215 -14.78 -8.46 -4.43
C GLY A 215 -14.29 -7.34 -3.52
N ILE A 216 -13.86 -6.24 -4.14
CA ILE A 216 -13.35 -5.04 -3.48
C ILE A 216 -14.32 -3.89 -3.77
N VAL A 217 -14.47 -2.97 -2.83
CA VAL A 217 -15.27 -1.75 -3.00
C VAL A 217 -14.71 -0.86 -4.12
N GLY A 218 -15.59 -0.12 -4.80
CA GLY A 218 -15.16 0.92 -5.73
C GLY A 218 -14.64 2.15 -4.97
N ILE A 219 -13.45 2.63 -5.32
CA ILE A 219 -12.80 3.77 -4.64
C ILE A 219 -12.68 4.94 -5.62
N ARG A 220 -12.97 6.16 -5.14
CA ARG A 220 -12.65 7.41 -5.84
C ARG A 220 -11.99 8.37 -4.87
N ARG A 221 -10.88 8.96 -5.30
CA ARG A 221 -10.12 9.96 -4.55
C ARG A 221 -10.21 11.30 -5.28
N TYR A 222 -10.41 12.38 -4.53
CA TYR A 222 -10.60 13.72 -5.07
C TYR A 222 -9.71 14.71 -4.34
N TYR A 223 -9.11 15.63 -5.10
CA TYR A 223 -8.52 16.85 -4.58
C TYR A 223 -9.48 18.00 -4.90
N VAL A 224 -9.99 18.67 -3.87
CA VAL A 224 -10.99 19.74 -4.02
C VAL A 224 -10.41 21.03 -3.47
N THR A 225 -10.32 22.06 -4.32
CA THR A 225 -9.80 23.37 -3.95
C THR A 225 -10.92 24.39 -3.90
N PHE A 226 -11.11 25.02 -2.74
CA PHE A 226 -12.00 26.17 -2.58
C PHE A 226 -11.16 27.45 -2.62
N LEU A 227 -11.46 28.34 -3.58
CA LEU A 227 -10.72 29.59 -3.76
C LEU A 227 -11.49 30.76 -3.17
N GLY A 228 -10.95 31.33 -2.10
CA GLY A 228 -11.46 32.53 -1.44
C GLY A 228 -10.69 33.79 -1.79
N GLN A 229 -10.72 34.77 -0.89
CA GLN A 229 -9.93 35.98 -0.97
C GLN A 229 -9.38 36.33 0.42
N ALA A 230 -8.07 36.16 0.57
CA ALA A 230 -7.40 36.48 1.82
C ALA A 230 -7.52 37.96 2.18
N ASN A 231 -7.96 38.25 3.40
CA ASN A 231 -8.06 39.62 3.92
C ASN A 231 -8.07 39.62 5.47
N HIS A 232 -7.92 40.80 6.07
CA HIS A 232 -7.84 40.92 7.52
C HIS A 232 -9.17 40.59 8.20
N ALA A 233 -9.15 39.64 9.14
CA ALA A 233 -10.34 39.09 9.79
C ALA A 233 -11.09 40.09 10.69
N GLY A 234 -10.41 41.14 11.17
CA GLY A 234 -11.04 42.17 12.01
C GLY A 234 -11.67 43.34 11.25
N THR A 235 -11.19 43.65 10.03
CA THR A 235 -11.53 44.90 9.31
C THR A 235 -12.35 44.65 8.05
N THR A 236 -12.40 43.41 7.58
CA THR A 236 -13.24 43.02 6.44
C THR A 236 -14.65 42.70 6.92
N GLY A 237 -15.61 43.57 6.59
CA GLY A 237 -17.02 43.36 6.92
C GLY A 237 -17.58 42.07 6.28
N MET A 238 -18.48 41.38 7.00
CA MET A 238 -18.96 40.04 6.64
C MET A 238 -19.52 39.94 5.22
N ALA A 239 -20.28 40.94 4.77
CA ALA A 239 -20.89 40.97 3.44
C ALA A 239 -19.89 41.02 2.27
N ARG A 240 -18.62 41.34 2.53
CA ARG A 240 -17.57 41.44 1.51
C ARG A 240 -16.61 40.25 1.50
N ARG A 241 -16.78 39.28 2.41
CA ARG A 241 -15.88 38.14 2.51
C ARG A 241 -16.13 37.14 1.40
N ARG A 242 -15.05 36.57 0.88
CA ARG A 242 -15.04 35.35 0.08
C ARG A 242 -14.21 34.34 0.85
N ASP A 243 -14.77 33.81 1.92
CA ASP A 243 -14.06 32.97 2.88
C ASP A 243 -14.04 31.52 2.40
N ALA A 244 -12.86 31.01 2.01
CA ALA A 244 -12.71 29.67 1.45
C ALA A 244 -13.14 28.58 2.42
N LEU A 245 -12.85 28.74 3.70
CA LEU A 245 -13.15 27.74 4.72
C LEU A 245 -14.65 27.69 5.02
N VAL A 246 -15.33 28.84 5.03
CA VAL A 246 -16.80 28.90 5.13
C VAL A 246 -17.46 28.26 3.91
N MET A 247 -16.90 28.44 2.71
CA MET A 247 -17.38 27.77 1.50
C MET A 247 -17.19 26.24 1.56
N ALA A 248 -16.10 25.76 2.16
CA ALA A 248 -15.80 24.33 2.30
C ALA A 248 -16.69 23.63 3.36
N ALA A 249 -17.06 24.32 4.44
CA ALA A 249 -17.84 23.75 5.54
C ALA A 249 -19.14 23.00 5.14
N PRO A 250 -20.04 23.56 4.30
CA PRO A 250 -21.22 22.83 3.85
C PRO A 250 -20.87 21.63 2.96
N PHE A 251 -19.78 21.69 2.18
CA PHE A 251 -19.31 20.56 1.39
C PHE A 251 -18.85 19.40 2.28
N ILE A 252 -18.09 19.69 3.34
CA ILE A 252 -17.63 18.69 4.32
C ILE A 252 -18.83 17.94 4.92
N SER A 253 -19.85 18.68 5.35
CA SER A 253 -21.08 18.08 5.88
C SER A 253 -21.82 17.25 4.81
N ALA A 254 -21.91 17.77 3.58
CA ALA A 254 -22.59 17.10 2.48
C ALA A 254 -21.93 15.76 2.10
N VAL A 255 -20.61 15.62 2.21
CA VAL A 255 -19.92 14.33 1.99
C VAL A 255 -20.44 13.26 2.95
N ARG A 256 -20.51 13.56 4.25
CA ARG A 256 -21.03 12.62 5.26
C ARG A 256 -22.50 12.28 5.00
N GLU A 257 -23.35 13.29 4.81
CA GLU A 257 -24.79 13.07 4.62
C GLU A 257 -25.10 12.29 3.35
N THR A 258 -24.32 12.51 2.28
CA THR A 258 -24.43 11.74 1.04
C THR A 258 -23.98 10.30 1.25
N ALA A 259 -22.88 10.08 1.98
CA ALA A 259 -22.38 8.74 2.28
C ALA A 259 -23.44 7.89 3.04
N ILE A 260 -24.04 8.47 4.08
CA ILE A 260 -25.13 7.85 4.84
C ILE A 260 -26.32 7.54 3.93
N ARG A 261 -26.80 8.54 3.15
CA ARG A 261 -27.97 8.39 2.28
C ARG A 261 -27.84 7.23 1.29
N HIS A 262 -26.65 7.04 0.75
CA HIS A 262 -26.39 6.04 -0.28
C HIS A 262 -25.80 4.74 0.28
N ALA A 263 -25.68 4.60 1.60
CA ALA A 263 -25.05 3.45 2.25
C ALA A 263 -23.65 3.15 1.69
N ILE A 264 -22.86 4.21 1.48
CA ILE A 264 -21.45 4.15 1.08
C ILE A 264 -20.58 4.78 2.17
N VAL A 265 -19.27 4.63 2.06
CA VAL A 265 -18.31 5.36 2.91
C VAL A 265 -17.76 6.57 2.17
N GLY A 266 -17.51 7.65 2.90
CA GLY A 266 -16.93 8.88 2.37
C GLY A 266 -16.20 9.63 3.47
N THR A 267 -14.93 9.96 3.22
CA THR A 267 -14.04 10.49 4.25
C THR A 267 -13.25 11.67 3.70
N ILE A 268 -13.21 12.78 4.45
CA ILE A 268 -12.25 13.87 4.23
C ILE A 268 -11.13 13.67 5.24
N GLY A 269 -10.04 13.04 4.79
CA GLY A 269 -8.91 12.71 5.66
C GLY A 269 -7.89 13.84 5.82
N ARG A 270 -7.94 14.87 4.96
CA ARG A 270 -6.99 15.99 4.94
C ARG A 270 -7.73 17.29 4.62
N LEU A 271 -7.45 18.34 5.40
CA LEU A 271 -7.95 19.69 5.18
C LEU A 271 -6.79 20.67 5.36
N GLU A 272 -6.51 21.46 4.33
CA GLU A 272 -5.49 22.51 4.36
C GLU A 272 -6.14 23.87 4.20
N VAL A 273 -5.72 24.81 5.04
CA VAL A 273 -6.24 26.19 5.05
C VAL A 273 -5.07 27.14 4.87
N HIS A 274 -5.07 27.88 3.77
CA HIS A 274 -4.05 28.88 3.47
C HIS A 274 -4.63 30.29 3.58
N PRO A 275 -3.95 31.27 4.21
CA PRO A 275 -2.62 31.15 4.85
C PRO A 275 -2.67 30.51 6.25
N GLY A 276 -3.86 30.20 6.79
CA GLY A 276 -4.01 29.49 8.07
C GLY A 276 -3.77 30.35 9.31
N ALA A 277 -3.53 31.66 9.16
CA ALA A 277 -3.36 32.58 10.28
C ALA A 277 -4.72 32.92 10.93
N PRO A 278 -4.82 32.96 12.27
CA PRO A 278 -6.09 33.15 12.98
C PRO A 278 -6.76 34.52 12.71
N ASN A 279 -5.99 35.50 12.25
CA ASN A 279 -6.46 36.86 11.94
C ASN A 279 -6.58 37.14 10.43
N VAL A 280 -6.54 36.10 9.59
CA VAL A 280 -6.67 36.20 8.13
C VAL A 280 -7.84 35.34 7.67
N ILE A 281 -8.73 35.92 6.89
CA ILE A 281 -9.77 35.19 6.16
C ILE A 281 -9.06 34.28 5.14
N PRO A 282 -9.34 32.97 5.09
CA PRO A 282 -8.80 32.10 4.05
C PRO A 282 -9.36 32.39 2.65
#